data_AF-A0A5H2XL52-F1
#
_entry.id   AF-A0A5H2XL52-F1
#
_cell.length_a   1.000
_cell.length_b   1.000
_cell.length_c   1.000
_cell.angle_alpha   90.00
_cell.angle_beta   90.00
_cell.angle_gamma   90.00
#
_symmetry.space_group_name_H-M   'P 1'
#
loop_
_entity.id
_entity.type
_entity.pdbx_description
1 polymer ?
#
loop_
_entity_poly.entity_id
_entity_poly.type
_entity_poly.pdbx_seq_one_letter_code
_entity_poly.pdbx_strand_id
1 'polypeptide(L)'
;MGVQCELNGEDNNGVSENLRWLAAGPSMAVPLYRSYLFNGVKFNTKAEDDARTVQNSGVYLLAHTMQVASAKDKNPIVSNMGFYGVIQEIWAKTNRSGGRVSRTDKLTKSHLSIG
;
A
#
# COMPACT_ATOMS: atom_id res chain seq x y z
N MET A 1 9.61 -33.94 3.85
CA MET A 1 9.73 -34.26 2.41
C MET A 1 8.52 -33.64 1.72
N GLY A 2 8.69 -32.46 1.12
CA GLY A 2 7.66 -31.82 0.30
C GLY A 2 7.83 -32.28 -1.13
N VAL A 3 6.77 -32.80 -1.74
CA VAL A 3 6.80 -33.37 -3.08
C VAL A 3 7.01 -32.29 -4.13
N GLN A 4 8.05 -32.47 -4.93
CA GLN A 4 8.29 -31.75 -6.16
C GLN A 4 7.33 -32.30 -7.22
N CYS A 5 6.42 -31.47 -7.70
CA CYS A 5 5.60 -31.82 -8.86
C CYS A 5 6.42 -31.50 -10.11
N GLU A 6 7.09 -32.52 -10.66
CA GLU A 6 7.68 -32.47 -11.99
C GLU A 6 6.54 -32.47 -13.02
N LEU A 7 6.45 -31.39 -13.82
CA LEU A 7 5.51 -31.31 -14.94
C LEU A 7 6.24 -31.75 -16.22
N ASN A 8 6.09 -33.03 -16.59
CA ASN A 8 6.48 -33.54 -17.90
C ASN A 8 5.22 -33.94 -18.69
N GLY A 9 5.13 -33.46 -19.94
CA GLY A 9 4.19 -33.96 -20.94
C GLY A 9 3.33 -32.87 -21.58
N GLU A 10 3.62 -32.56 -22.84
CA GLU A 10 2.94 -31.63 -23.75
C GLU A 10 1.45 -31.97 -23.87
N ASP A 11 0.52 -31.01 -23.92
CA ASP A 11 -0.04 -30.46 -25.17
C ASP A 11 -0.39 -28.97 -25.02
N ASN A 12 0.45 -28.06 -25.55
CA ASN A 12 0.03 -26.68 -25.71
C ASN A 12 -0.88 -26.60 -26.94
N ASN A 13 -2.18 -26.43 -26.72
CA ASN A 13 -3.26 -26.38 -27.71
C ASN A 13 -3.19 -25.21 -28.72
N GLY A 14 -2.03 -24.96 -29.34
CA GLY A 14 -1.75 -23.83 -30.23
C GLY A 14 -1.73 -22.45 -29.55
N VAL A 15 -1.88 -22.40 -28.23
CA VAL A 15 -1.91 -21.15 -27.46
C VAL A 15 -0.48 -20.70 -27.16
N SER A 16 -0.10 -19.54 -27.68
CA SER A 16 1.21 -18.95 -27.38
C SER A 16 1.32 -18.60 -25.90
N GLU A 17 2.53 -18.72 -25.34
CA GLU A 17 2.79 -18.37 -23.94
C GLU A 17 2.41 -16.92 -23.62
N ASN A 18 2.57 -16.02 -24.59
CA ASN A 18 2.12 -14.63 -24.47
C ASN A 18 0.60 -14.52 -24.29
N LEU A 19 -0.19 -15.34 -25.00
CA LEU A 19 -1.64 -15.38 -24.85
C LEU A 19 -2.04 -15.93 -23.47
N ARG A 20 -1.31 -16.91 -22.94
CA ARG A 20 -1.47 -17.41 -21.56
C ARG A 20 -1.23 -16.30 -20.53
N TRP A 21 -0.16 -15.51 -20.69
CA TRP A 21 0.14 -14.38 -19.78
C TRP A 21 -0.90 -13.26 -19.85
N LEU A 22 -1.48 -13.00 -21.02
CA LEU A 22 -2.55 -12.02 -21.19
C LEU A 22 -3.87 -12.51 -20.56
N ALA A 23 -4.22 -13.78 -20.77
CA ALA A 23 -5.44 -14.39 -20.23
C ALA A 23 -5.42 -14.54 -18.70
N ALA A 24 -4.24 -14.76 -18.10
CA ALA A 24 -4.09 -14.86 -16.65
C ALA A 24 -4.42 -13.55 -15.90
N GLY A 25 -4.48 -12.42 -16.61
CA GLY A 25 -4.80 -11.12 -16.03
C GLY A 25 -3.72 -10.58 -15.07
N PRO A 26 -3.96 -9.43 -14.44
CA PRO A 26 -3.09 -8.92 -13.40
C PRO A 26 -3.23 -9.75 -12.11
N SER A 27 -2.10 -10.05 -11.46
CA SER A 27 -2.12 -10.68 -10.14
C SER A 27 -2.91 -9.81 -9.16
N MET A 28 -3.87 -10.41 -8.47
CA MET A 28 -4.61 -9.76 -7.38
C MET A 28 -3.78 -9.65 -6.09
N ALA A 29 -2.65 -10.36 -6.00
CA ALA A 29 -1.79 -10.30 -4.83
C ALA A 29 -0.97 -9.00 -4.85
N VAL A 30 -1.19 -8.15 -3.84
CA VAL A 30 -0.39 -6.95 -3.59
C VAL A 30 0.65 -7.30 -2.51
N PRO A 31 1.96 -7.14 -2.78
CA PRO A 31 2.98 -7.38 -1.77
C PRO A 31 2.81 -6.45 -0.57
N LEU A 32 2.81 -7.05 0.62
CA LEU A 32 2.76 -6.36 1.91
C LEU A 32 4.16 -6.32 2.55
N TYR A 33 4.46 -5.23 3.24
CA TYR A 33 5.75 -4.98 3.87
C TYR A 33 5.58 -4.64 5.35
N ARG A 34 6.52 -5.09 6.17
CA ARG A 34 6.55 -4.78 7.62
C ARG A 34 7.11 -3.41 7.94
N SER A 35 7.92 -2.85 7.03
CA SER A 35 8.53 -1.54 7.19
C SER A 35 8.89 -0.92 5.84
N TYR A 36 9.10 0.39 5.83
CA TYR A 36 9.51 1.19 4.68
C TYR A 36 10.62 2.16 5.07
N LEU A 37 11.69 2.22 4.28
CA LEU A 37 12.79 3.16 4.48
C LEU A 37 12.62 4.35 3.53
N PHE A 38 12.44 5.54 4.10
CA PHE A 38 12.32 6.78 3.34
C PHE A 38 13.27 7.82 3.88
N ASN A 39 14.17 8.32 3.04
CA ASN A 39 15.18 9.32 3.40
C ASN A 39 15.97 8.96 4.68
N GLY A 40 16.34 7.68 4.84
CA GLY A 40 17.08 7.20 6.02
C GLY A 40 16.23 6.97 7.27
N VAL A 41 14.95 7.35 7.26
CA VAL A 41 14.00 7.09 8.35
C VAL A 41 13.22 5.81 8.05
N LYS A 42 13.25 4.87 9.00
CA LYS A 42 12.49 3.62 8.90
C LYS A 42 11.12 3.80 9.53
N PHE A 43 10.07 3.60 8.74
CA PHE A 43 8.68 3.55 9.16
C PHE A 43 8.24 2.10 9.27
N ASN A 44 7.56 1.75 10.35
CA ASN A 44 7.10 0.38 10.63
C ASN A 44 5.59 0.29 10.54
N THR A 45 5.07 -0.91 10.32
CA THR A 45 3.66 -1.19 10.63
C THR A 45 3.48 -1.29 12.15
N LYS A 46 2.26 -1.06 12.64
CA LYS A 46 1.85 -1.24 14.05
C LYS A 46 2.28 -2.61 14.56
N ALA A 47 2.06 -3.66 13.77
CA ALA A 47 2.44 -5.03 14.12
C ALA A 47 3.96 -5.20 14.30
N GLU A 48 4.77 -4.50 13.51
CA GLU A 48 6.24 -4.56 13.62
C GLU A 48 6.74 -3.75 14.82
N ASP A 49 6.08 -2.63 15.13
CA ASP A 49 6.33 -1.87 16.35
C ASP A 49 5.94 -2.68 17.60
N ASP A 50 4.77 -3.30 17.64
CA ASP A 50 4.31 -4.09 18.80
C ASP A 50 5.18 -5.32 19.06
N ALA A 51 5.80 -5.86 18.02
CA ALA A 51 6.74 -6.98 18.11
C ALA A 51 8.14 -6.57 18.62
N ARG A 52 8.42 -5.27 18.77
CA ARG A 52 9.74 -4.73 19.08
C ARG A 52 9.64 -3.60 20.11
N THR A 53 10.77 -3.13 20.62
CA THR A 53 10.82 -1.97 21.52
C THR A 53 11.11 -0.69 20.73
N VAL A 54 10.32 -0.42 19.69
CA VAL A 54 10.46 0.78 18.81
C VAL A 54 9.09 1.43 18.60
N GLN A 55 9.07 2.71 18.20
CA GLN A 55 7.84 3.49 17.99
C GLN A 55 7.89 4.24 16.66
N ASN A 56 8.01 3.51 15.56
CA ASN A 56 8.21 4.07 14.21
C ASN A 56 6.98 3.90 13.29
N SER A 57 5.82 3.55 13.85
CA SER A 57 4.56 3.38 13.12
C SER A 57 3.68 4.63 13.09
N GLY A 58 4.00 5.65 13.91
CA GLY A 58 3.28 6.92 13.92
C GLY A 58 3.53 7.75 12.64
N VAL A 59 2.48 8.41 12.15
CA VAL A 59 2.53 9.32 11.00
C VAL A 59 1.74 10.59 11.24
N TYR A 60 2.13 11.65 10.54
CA TYR A 60 1.46 12.94 10.51
C TYR A 60 1.09 13.31 9.08
N LEU A 61 -0.14 13.77 8.87
CA LEU A 61 -0.64 14.25 7.59
C LEU A 61 -1.17 15.67 7.76
N LEU A 62 -0.53 16.64 7.09
CA LEU A 62 -1.10 17.96 6.91
C LEU A 62 -2.02 17.93 5.68
N ALA A 63 -3.33 17.97 5.90
CA ALA A 63 -4.32 17.94 4.84
C ALA A 63 -5.00 19.29 4.67
N HIS A 64 -5.19 19.70 3.41
CA HIS A 64 -6.06 20.82 3.08
C HIS A 64 -7.52 20.32 3.14
N THR A 65 -8.19 20.60 4.25
CA THR A 65 -9.48 19.98 4.58
C THR A 65 -10.57 21.03 4.76
N MET A 66 -11.80 20.61 4.48
CA MET A 66 -13.00 21.38 4.76
C MET A 66 -13.49 21.05 6.17
N GLN A 67 -13.71 22.08 6.98
CA GLN A 67 -14.21 22.00 8.33
C GLN A 67 -15.64 22.54 8.37
N VAL A 68 -16.52 21.79 9.01
CA VAL A 68 -17.91 22.19 9.27
C VAL A 68 -18.15 22.12 10.77
N ALA A 69 -18.74 23.17 11.35
CA ALA A 69 -19.01 23.19 12.79
C ALA A 69 -20.17 22.25 13.17
N SER A 70 -21.08 22.00 12.23
CA SER A 70 -22.20 21.06 12.40
C SER A 70 -22.80 20.68 11.04
N ALA A 71 -23.70 19.70 11.03
CA ALA A 71 -24.45 19.31 9.83
C ALA A 71 -25.34 20.43 9.24
N LYS A 72 -25.67 21.47 10.02
CA LYS A 72 -26.46 22.62 9.57
C LYS A 72 -25.60 23.81 9.13
N ASP A 73 -24.28 23.68 9.22
CA ASP A 73 -23.34 24.73 8.85
C ASP A 73 -23.42 25.00 7.34
N LYS A 74 -23.64 26.27 6.99
CA LYS A 74 -23.71 26.73 5.59
C LYS A 74 -22.43 27.42 5.16
N ASN A 75 -21.46 27.62 6.06
CA ASN A 75 -20.23 28.35 5.83
C ASN A 75 -19.02 27.49 6.21
N PRO A 76 -18.77 26.38 5.48
CA PRO A 76 -17.60 25.55 5.72
C PRO A 76 -16.31 26.35 5.56
N ILE A 77 -15.34 26.11 6.44
CA ILE A 77 -14.01 26.72 6.38
C ILE A 77 -13.05 25.71 5.77
N VAL A 78 -12.36 26.08 4.69
CA VAL A 78 -11.29 25.26 4.14
C VAL A 78 -9.96 25.76 4.68
N SER A 79 -9.21 24.88 5.35
CA SER A 79 -7.91 25.23 5.92
C SER A 79 -6.99 24.01 6.02
N ASN A 80 -5.71 24.24 6.29
CA ASN A 80 -4.76 23.16 6.54
C ASN A 80 -4.94 22.62 7.96
N MET A 81 -5.20 21.32 8.09
CA MET A 81 -5.40 20.63 9.36
C MET A 81 -4.46 19.43 9.46
N GLY A 82 -3.85 19.28 10.64
CA GLY A 82 -2.99 18.15 10.95
C GLY A 82 -3.77 16.96 11.47
N PHE A 83 -3.47 15.77 10.94
CA PHE A 83 -3.99 14.50 11.40
C PHE A 83 -2.84 13.60 11.83
N TYR A 84 -3.05 12.84 12.89
CA TYR A 84 -2.13 11.80 13.34
C TYR A 84 -2.75 10.44 13.11
N GLY A 85 -1.91 9.44 12.90
CA GLY A 85 -2.37 8.06 12.91
C GLY A 85 -1.22 7.08 12.92
N VAL A 86 -1.56 5.81 12.71
CA VAL A 86 -0.61 4.70 12.80
C VAL A 86 -0.67 3.85 11.54
N ILE A 87 0.50 3.49 11.00
CA ILE A 87 0.64 2.64 9.82
C ILE A 87 0.18 1.23 10.18
N GLN A 88 -0.94 0.78 9.60
CA GLN A 88 -1.37 -0.62 9.74
C GLN A 88 -0.72 -1.52 8.70
N GLU A 89 -0.68 -1.07 7.45
CA GLU A 89 -0.20 -1.85 6.32
C GLU A 89 0.63 -0.98 5.37
N ILE A 90 1.65 -1.59 4.76
CA ILE A 90 2.47 -0.98 3.72
C ILE A 90 2.44 -1.91 2.51
N TRP A 91 2.12 -1.38 1.34
CA TRP A 91 2.01 -2.15 0.11
C TRP A 91 2.66 -1.43 -1.08
N ALA A 92 3.18 -2.19 -2.03
CA ALA A 92 3.76 -1.66 -3.26
C ALA A 92 2.84 -1.95 -4.45
N LYS A 93 2.68 -0.97 -5.36
CA LYS A 93 2.06 -1.25 -6.67
C LYS A 93 3.09 -1.85 -7.60
N THR A 94 2.77 -3.02 -8.13
CA THR A 94 3.49 -3.60 -9.26
C THR A 94 3.09 -2.85 -10.54
N ASN A 95 3.97 -1.98 -11.05
CA ASN A 95 3.77 -1.37 -12.37
C ASN A 95 4.59 -2.19 -13.41
N ARG A 96 3.98 -2.68 -14.49
CA ARG A 96 4.66 -3.52 -15.51
C ARG A 96 5.62 -2.78 -16.45
N SER A 97 5.88 -1.47 -16.28
CA SER A 97 6.67 -0.67 -17.25
C SER A 97 8.07 -0.22 -16.80
N GLY A 98 8.66 -0.81 -15.75
CA GLY A 98 10.06 -0.54 -15.37
C GLY A 98 10.38 0.88 -14.87
N GLY A 99 9.41 1.80 -14.86
CA GLY A 99 9.57 3.13 -14.30
C GLY A 99 9.47 3.12 -12.77
N ARG A 100 10.56 3.50 -12.09
CA ARG A 100 10.52 3.91 -10.68
C ARG A 100 9.52 5.05 -10.55
N VAL A 101 8.36 4.78 -9.98
CA VAL A 101 7.47 5.87 -9.60
C VAL A 101 7.87 6.33 -8.21
N SER A 102 8.61 7.43 -8.16
CA SER A 102 8.77 8.27 -6.96
C SER A 102 7.39 8.81 -6.58
N ARG A 103 6.63 8.02 -5.82
CA ARG A 103 5.23 8.29 -5.46
C ARG A 103 5.18 8.95 -4.08
N THR A 104 5.50 10.23 -4.04
CA THR A 104 5.10 11.11 -2.93
C THR A 104 3.58 11.23 -2.80
N ASP A 105 2.81 10.85 -3.84
CA ASP A 105 1.35 11.04 -3.90
C ASP A 105 0.53 9.90 -3.26
N LYS A 106 1.15 8.95 -2.56
CA LYS A 106 0.48 7.70 -2.13
C LYS A 106 0.42 7.43 -0.64
N LEU A 107 0.86 8.37 0.18
CA LEU A 107 0.56 8.32 1.62
C LEU A 107 -0.96 8.48 1.90
N THR A 108 -1.78 8.79 0.89
CA THR A 108 -3.24 8.94 0.97
C THR A 108 -4.05 7.64 0.99
N LYS A 109 -3.44 6.44 0.93
CA LYS A 109 -4.17 5.17 1.06
C LYS A 109 -3.56 4.18 2.06
N SER A 110 -2.88 4.65 3.09
CA SER A 110 -2.87 3.89 4.34
C SER A 110 -4.24 4.09 5.00
N HIS A 111 -4.89 3.01 5.44
CA HIS A 111 -6.06 3.10 6.30
C HIS A 111 -5.62 3.84 7.57
N LEU A 112 -5.86 5.15 7.60
CA LEU A 112 -5.56 6.00 8.74
C LEU A 112 -6.67 5.72 9.74
N SER A 113 -6.39 4.90 10.76
CA SER A 113 -7.28 4.79 11.91
C SER A 113 -7.13 6.09 12.70
N ILE A 114 -8.06 7.02 12.48
CA ILE A 114 -8.20 8.22 13.31
C ILE A 114 -8.95 7.76 14.56
N GLY A 115 -8.29 7.82 15.72
CA GLY A 115 -8.89 7.60 17.03
C GLY A 115 -9.54 8.87 17.57
#